data_AF-A0A3C1VQ47-F1
#
_entry.id   AF-A0A3C1VQ47-F1
#
_cell.length_a   1.000
_cell.length_b   1.000
_cell.length_c   1.000
_cell.angle_alpha   90.00
_cell.angle_beta   90.00
_cell.angle_gamma   90.00
#
_symmetry.space_group_name_H-M   'P 1'
#
loop_
_entity.id
_entity.type
_entity.pdbx_description
1 polymer ?
#
loop_
_entity_poly.entity_id
_entity_poly.type
_entity_poly.pdbx_seq_one_letter_code
_entity_poly.pdbx_strand_id
1 'polypeptide(L)'
;MSIRSGTKFLLGLAAAATLLLTACGEQTSAPEPTAVATPAAVEQSPGYRRINSPNPEDPLAAQIYELDNGLQIFLTENHEEPRFYAEIAVRAGSKHDPADGTGLAHYLEHLLFKGNQNLGTLDYEAEKPHLDRIVELYEEHFQETDPARRAEIYAEINSEAQLAAQYAVPNEIDKLYNSMGGGGLNAHTWYEETVYKIGLPSNRLQQWAAIESDRFVDPVFRLFHTELETVYEEKNRTLDNGSRIIGAALDELLYKVHPYGQQPTIGTVDHLKNPSLVYIQNYFDTYYVPNNMGIFISGDIDPSETIALIAEKFGEWESKAVPEVGPWQEPALQGAERRTVQYPGEEQVQLAFRTAPNGSSDKEALILLDMILDNRTAGLINLNLNQQQLVSQAGSSPMFLNDYGSQSLFGVPKQDQ
;
A
#
# COMPACT_ATOMS: atom_id res chain seq x y z
N MET A 1 66.92 2.31 34.67
CA MET A 1 68.30 2.57 35.13
C MET A 1 69.17 2.75 33.88
N SER A 2 69.82 3.92 33.78
CA SER A 2 70.81 4.38 32.76
C SER A 2 70.30 4.55 31.31
N ILE A 3 70.24 5.73 30.66
CA ILE A 3 71.06 6.96 30.57
C ILE A 3 72.38 6.81 29.78
N ARG A 4 72.53 7.72 28.79
CA ARG A 4 73.74 8.30 28.11
C ARG A 4 74.37 7.51 26.95
N SER A 5 75.00 8.10 25.91
CA SER A 5 75.13 9.47 25.37
C SER A 5 76.23 9.47 24.28
N GLY A 6 76.12 10.35 23.27
CA GLY A 6 77.25 11.00 22.54
C GLY A 6 77.99 10.13 21.50
N THR A 7 78.67 10.63 20.46
CA THR A 7 79.15 11.99 20.15
C THR A 7 79.51 12.08 18.64
N LYS A 8 79.55 13.32 18.16
CA LYS A 8 79.82 13.89 16.82
C LYS A 8 81.14 13.48 16.12
N PHE A 9 81.17 13.61 14.78
CA PHE A 9 82.32 14.19 14.06
C PHE A 9 81.87 14.97 12.79
N LEU A 10 82.47 16.15 12.59
CA LEU A 10 82.32 17.09 11.46
C LEU A 10 83.34 16.78 10.33
N LEU A 11 83.00 17.16 9.09
CA LEU A 11 83.81 17.83 8.05
C LEU A 11 82.87 17.92 6.81
N GLY A 12 82.69 18.98 6.00
CA GLY A 12 83.37 20.26 5.78
C GLY A 12 83.57 20.49 4.28
N LEU A 13 83.09 21.64 3.75
CA LEU A 13 83.36 22.29 2.43
C LEU A 13 82.64 21.73 1.18
N ALA A 14 82.20 22.50 0.17
CA ALA A 14 82.21 23.95 -0.10
C ALA A 14 81.19 24.29 -1.22
N ALA A 15 80.88 25.58 -1.30
CA ALA A 15 79.85 26.22 -2.13
C ALA A 15 80.19 26.36 -3.62
N ALA A 16 79.14 26.48 -4.45
CA ALA A 16 79.14 27.33 -5.64
C ALA A 16 77.70 27.80 -5.95
N ALA A 17 77.43 29.07 -5.69
CA ALA A 17 76.21 29.75 -6.11
C ALA A 17 76.41 30.30 -7.53
N THR A 18 75.46 30.06 -8.43
CA THR A 18 75.33 30.81 -9.68
C THR A 18 73.87 31.21 -9.85
N LEU A 19 73.60 32.52 -9.75
CA LEU A 19 72.33 33.13 -10.13
C LEU A 19 72.28 33.24 -11.66
N LEU A 20 71.17 32.79 -12.26
CA LEU A 20 70.72 33.24 -13.58
C LEU A 20 69.21 33.48 -13.51
N LEU A 21 68.81 34.72 -13.77
CA LEU A 21 67.44 35.13 -13.97
C LEU A 21 66.89 34.49 -15.27
N THR A 22 65.64 34.03 -15.28
CA THR A 22 64.50 34.63 -16.04
C THR A 22 63.37 33.65 -16.32
N ALA A 23 62.18 34.24 -16.42
CA ALA A 23 60.94 33.80 -17.09
C ALA A 23 60.01 32.85 -16.32
N CYS A 24 58.98 33.46 -15.72
CA CYS A 24 57.72 32.81 -15.41
C CYS A 24 57.10 32.23 -16.69
N GLY A 25 56.77 30.95 -16.64
CA GLY A 25 55.84 30.29 -17.55
C GLY A 25 55.14 29.20 -16.76
N GLU A 26 53.98 29.53 -16.18
CA GLU A 26 53.09 28.54 -15.59
C GLU A 26 52.63 27.59 -16.70
N GLN A 27 53.17 26.37 -16.70
CA GLN A 27 52.58 25.24 -17.41
C GLN A 27 51.37 24.78 -16.60
N THR A 28 50.19 25.27 -16.98
CA THR A 28 48.92 24.65 -16.64
C THR A 28 48.87 23.26 -17.26
N SER A 29 49.13 22.24 -16.46
CA SER A 29 48.72 20.88 -16.80
C SER A 29 47.20 20.83 -16.80
N ALA A 30 46.60 20.62 -17.98
CA ALA A 30 45.17 20.35 -18.08
C ALA A 30 44.82 19.11 -17.23
N PRO A 31 43.72 19.11 -16.47
CA PRO A 31 43.26 17.92 -15.78
C PRO A 31 42.96 16.84 -16.83
N GLU A 32 43.42 15.61 -16.57
CA GLU A 32 42.98 14.43 -17.33
C GLU A 32 41.45 14.42 -17.36
N PRO A 33 40.82 14.11 -18.51
CA PRO A 33 39.39 13.96 -18.55
C PRO A 33 39.04 12.79 -17.62
N THR A 34 38.42 13.10 -16.49
CA THR A 34 37.70 12.13 -15.67
C THR A 34 36.81 11.36 -16.63
N ALA A 35 37.09 10.06 -16.76
CA ALA A 35 36.24 9.16 -17.51
C ALA A 35 34.83 9.32 -16.94
N VAL A 36 33.96 9.95 -17.74
CA VAL A 36 32.53 10.00 -17.45
C VAL A 36 32.12 8.54 -17.37
N ALA A 37 31.77 8.08 -16.16
CA ALA A 37 31.20 6.77 -15.97
C ALA A 37 30.04 6.66 -16.97
N THR A 38 30.18 5.76 -17.93
CA THR A 38 29.08 5.40 -18.81
C THR A 38 27.93 4.99 -17.90
N PRO A 39 26.70 5.51 -18.09
CA PRO A 39 25.57 5.04 -17.30
C PRO A 39 25.57 3.51 -17.40
N ALA A 40 25.54 2.82 -16.26
CA ALA A 40 25.44 1.37 -16.24
C ALA A 40 24.31 1.00 -17.20
N ALA A 41 24.62 0.21 -18.23
CA ALA A 41 23.66 -0.13 -19.25
C ALA A 41 22.45 -0.73 -18.54
N VAL A 42 21.28 -0.14 -18.78
CA VAL A 42 20.00 -0.68 -18.31
C VAL A 42 19.92 -2.10 -18.83
N GLU A 43 19.90 -3.07 -17.91
CA GLU A 43 19.78 -4.47 -18.26
C GLU A 43 18.42 -4.68 -18.93
N GLN A 44 18.46 -4.95 -20.23
CA GLN A 44 17.30 -5.20 -21.07
C GLN A 44 17.27 -6.69 -21.42
N SER A 45 16.20 -7.35 -21.00
CA SER A 45 15.87 -8.72 -21.38
C SER A 45 14.57 -8.72 -22.19
N PRO A 46 14.31 -9.72 -23.03
CA PRO A 46 12.98 -9.88 -23.62
C PRO A 46 11.91 -9.96 -22.52
N GLY A 47 10.87 -9.12 -22.57
CA GLY A 47 9.76 -9.14 -21.61
C GLY A 47 9.87 -8.17 -20.44
N TYR A 48 11.06 -7.62 -20.14
CA TYR A 48 11.25 -6.68 -19.03
C TYR A 48 12.53 -5.84 -19.12
N ARG A 49 12.51 -4.68 -18.46
CA ARG A 49 13.66 -3.79 -18.36
C ARG A 49 13.83 -3.26 -16.95
N ARG A 50 15.08 -3.07 -16.51
CA ARG A 50 15.34 -2.33 -15.27
C ARG A 50 15.04 -0.84 -15.48
N ILE A 51 14.38 -0.17 -14.53
CA ILE A 51 14.01 1.24 -14.65
C ILE A 51 14.72 2.16 -13.66
N ASN A 52 15.44 1.61 -12.67
CA ASN A 52 16.29 2.38 -11.78
C ASN A 52 17.79 2.09 -12.00
N SER A 53 18.62 3.10 -11.77
CA SER A 53 20.08 2.92 -11.70
C SER A 53 20.49 2.48 -10.29
N PRO A 54 21.53 1.63 -10.13
CA PRO A 54 22.08 1.32 -8.82
C PRO A 54 22.44 2.60 -8.05
N ASN A 55 21.97 2.70 -6.81
CA ASN A 55 22.28 3.82 -5.93
C ASN A 55 23.21 3.34 -4.79
N PRO A 56 24.49 3.77 -4.74
CA PRO A 56 25.41 3.38 -3.66
C PRO A 56 24.97 3.85 -2.26
N GLU A 57 24.08 4.85 -2.18
CA GLU A 57 23.54 5.36 -0.92
C GLU A 57 22.27 4.63 -0.48
N ASP A 58 21.73 3.73 -1.31
CA ASP A 58 20.59 2.88 -0.95
C ASP A 58 21.08 1.63 -0.22
N PRO A 59 20.86 1.50 1.10
CA PRO A 59 21.32 0.34 1.87
C PRO A 59 20.61 -0.96 1.48
N LEU A 60 19.44 -0.88 0.83
CA LEU A 60 18.69 -2.06 0.36
C LEU A 60 19.06 -2.46 -1.07
N ALA A 61 19.83 -1.63 -1.78
CA ALA A 61 20.21 -1.82 -3.17
C ALA A 61 19.03 -2.23 -4.07
N ALA A 62 17.89 -1.55 -3.92
CA ALA A 62 16.64 -1.94 -4.57
C ALA A 62 16.79 -2.01 -6.09
N GLN A 63 16.19 -3.04 -6.68
CA GLN A 63 16.13 -3.23 -8.13
C GLN A 63 14.69 -3.09 -8.59
N ILE A 64 14.44 -2.13 -9.47
CA ILE A 64 13.10 -1.81 -9.95
C ILE A 64 13.05 -2.13 -11.45
N TYR A 65 12.09 -2.96 -11.82
CA TYR A 65 11.85 -3.41 -13.20
C TYR A 65 10.45 -3.01 -13.65
N GLU A 66 10.29 -2.93 -14.96
CA GLU A 66 9.01 -2.79 -15.65
C GLU A 66 8.91 -3.90 -16.70
N LEU A 67 7.84 -4.69 -16.65
CA LEU A 67 7.52 -5.67 -17.68
C LEU A 67 6.95 -4.96 -18.92
N ASP A 68 6.97 -5.63 -20.07
CA ASP A 68 6.44 -5.07 -21.33
C ASP A 68 4.93 -4.72 -21.26
N ASN A 69 4.17 -5.35 -20.35
CA ASN A 69 2.76 -5.06 -20.08
C ASN A 69 2.53 -3.92 -19.08
N GLY A 70 3.59 -3.28 -18.58
CA GLY A 70 3.56 -2.14 -17.67
C GLY A 70 3.57 -2.48 -16.18
N LEU A 71 3.58 -3.77 -15.81
CA LEU A 71 3.68 -4.18 -14.40
C LEU A 71 5.04 -3.81 -13.82
N GLN A 72 5.05 -3.13 -12.67
CA GLN A 72 6.27 -2.72 -11.98
C GLN A 72 6.68 -3.71 -10.90
N ILE A 73 7.94 -4.11 -10.88
CA ILE A 73 8.49 -5.08 -9.94
C ILE A 73 9.59 -4.44 -9.11
N PHE A 74 9.51 -4.56 -7.79
CA PHE A 74 10.46 -4.00 -6.83
C PHE A 74 11.09 -5.13 -6.04
N LEU A 75 12.40 -5.31 -6.17
CA LEU A 75 13.15 -6.40 -5.56
C LEU A 75 14.22 -5.87 -4.61
N THR A 76 14.31 -6.46 -3.43
CA THR A 76 15.42 -6.27 -2.48
C THR A 76 15.87 -7.61 -1.94
N GLU A 77 17.17 -7.85 -1.90
CA GLU A 77 17.75 -9.11 -1.47
C GLU A 77 18.17 -9.02 0.01
N ASN A 78 17.77 -10.02 0.81
CA ASN A 78 18.19 -10.17 2.21
C ASN A 78 18.24 -11.66 2.61
N HIS A 79 19.45 -12.20 2.78
CA HIS A 79 19.68 -13.60 3.13
C HIS A 79 19.74 -13.90 4.65
N GLU A 80 19.31 -12.97 5.52
CA GLU A 80 19.30 -13.18 6.97
C GLU A 80 18.42 -14.36 7.39
N GLU A 81 17.30 -14.57 6.70
CA GLU A 81 16.40 -15.70 6.88
C GLU A 81 16.10 -16.36 5.52
N PRO A 82 15.94 -17.69 5.45
CA PRO A 82 15.63 -18.40 4.21
C PRO A 82 14.14 -18.25 3.82
N ARG A 83 13.69 -17.00 3.72
CA ARG A 83 12.31 -16.59 3.45
C ARG A 83 12.28 -15.35 2.57
N PHE A 84 11.17 -15.17 1.86
CA PHE A 84 10.82 -13.91 1.23
C PHE A 84 9.44 -13.44 1.70
N TYR A 85 9.23 -12.14 1.64
CA TYR A 85 7.94 -11.48 1.78
C TYR A 85 7.57 -10.87 0.44
N ALA A 86 6.33 -11.08 0.02
CA ALA A 86 5.80 -10.54 -1.21
C ALA A 86 4.53 -9.72 -0.94
N GLU A 87 4.42 -8.57 -1.62
CA GLU A 87 3.23 -7.76 -1.69
C GLU A 87 2.83 -7.53 -3.16
N ILE A 88 1.54 -7.61 -3.45
CA ILE A 88 0.95 -7.20 -4.73
C ILE A 88 0.02 -6.04 -4.43
N ALA A 89 0.39 -4.85 -4.89
CA ALA A 89 -0.36 -3.62 -4.70
C ALA A 89 -1.07 -3.22 -5.98
N VAL A 90 -2.34 -2.85 -5.87
CA VAL A 90 -3.14 -2.23 -6.91
C VAL A 90 -3.27 -0.74 -6.57
N ARG A 91 -2.99 0.15 -7.53
CA ARG A 91 -3.21 1.60 -7.38
C ARG A 91 -4.70 1.94 -7.54
N ALA A 92 -5.54 1.27 -6.77
CA ALA A 92 -6.96 1.50 -6.67
C ALA A 92 -7.43 1.12 -5.27
N GLY A 93 -8.36 1.90 -4.75
CA GLY A 93 -8.92 1.75 -3.41
C GLY A 93 -10.29 2.44 -3.35
N SER A 94 -10.80 2.74 -2.15
CA SER A 94 -12.16 3.26 -1.97
C SER A 94 -12.45 4.63 -2.59
N LYS A 95 -11.41 5.40 -2.94
CA LYS A 95 -11.54 6.63 -3.76
C LYS A 95 -12.12 6.36 -5.15
N HIS A 96 -11.97 5.13 -5.65
CA HIS A 96 -12.42 4.70 -6.97
C HIS A 96 -13.78 3.98 -6.93
N ASP A 97 -14.36 3.80 -5.74
CA ASP A 97 -15.70 3.26 -5.60
C ASP A 97 -16.73 4.21 -6.27
N PRO A 98 -17.78 3.68 -6.91
CA PRO A 98 -18.88 4.51 -7.38
C PRO A 98 -19.61 5.16 -6.20
N ALA A 99 -20.12 6.38 -6.39
CA ALA A 99 -20.72 7.14 -5.30
C ALA A 99 -21.99 6.50 -4.71
N ASP A 100 -22.70 5.68 -5.48
CA ASP A 100 -23.89 4.89 -5.09
C ASP A 100 -23.54 3.46 -4.62
N GLY A 101 -22.26 3.11 -4.55
CA GLY A 101 -21.77 1.82 -4.09
C GLY A 101 -20.42 1.96 -3.41
N THR A 102 -20.41 2.29 -2.12
CA THR A 102 -19.15 2.37 -1.34
C THR A 102 -18.86 1.06 -0.62
N GLY A 103 -17.58 0.78 -0.39
CA GLY A 103 -17.10 -0.48 0.17
C GLY A 103 -16.78 -1.53 -0.89
N LEU A 104 -16.78 -1.16 -2.17
CA LEU A 104 -16.59 -2.08 -3.29
C LEU A 104 -15.16 -2.60 -3.36
N ALA A 105 -14.17 -1.69 -3.29
CA ALA A 105 -12.76 -2.07 -3.23
C ALA A 105 -12.47 -3.05 -2.08
N HIS A 106 -13.10 -2.82 -0.92
CA HIS A 106 -12.97 -3.67 0.25
C HIS A 106 -13.67 -5.03 0.07
N TYR A 107 -14.87 -5.08 -0.52
CA TYR A 107 -15.49 -6.36 -0.89
C TYR A 107 -14.61 -7.15 -1.86
N LEU A 108 -14.07 -6.48 -2.89
CA LEU A 108 -13.21 -7.12 -3.87
C LEU A 108 -11.97 -7.73 -3.22
N GLU A 109 -11.37 -7.03 -2.24
CA GLU A 109 -10.27 -7.56 -1.42
C GLU A 109 -10.59 -8.94 -0.83
N HIS A 110 -11.75 -9.07 -0.18
CA HIS A 110 -12.20 -10.33 0.41
C HIS A 110 -12.45 -11.40 -0.65
N LEU A 111 -13.04 -11.00 -1.78
CA LEU A 111 -13.43 -11.93 -2.85
C LEU A 111 -12.25 -12.48 -3.62
N LEU A 112 -11.16 -11.73 -3.73
CA LEU A 112 -9.93 -12.18 -4.37
C LEU A 112 -9.22 -13.32 -3.60
N PHE A 113 -9.65 -13.64 -2.38
CA PHE A 113 -9.19 -14.83 -1.65
C PHE A 113 -10.06 -16.07 -1.88
N LYS A 114 -11.18 -15.94 -2.61
CA LYS A 114 -12.12 -17.04 -2.84
C LYS A 114 -11.72 -17.94 -4.00
N GLY A 115 -10.63 -17.61 -4.70
CA GLY A 115 -10.02 -18.45 -5.73
C GLY A 115 -10.52 -18.14 -7.13
N ASN A 116 -10.37 -19.11 -8.02
CA ASN A 116 -10.62 -19.03 -9.46
C ASN A 116 -11.20 -20.36 -9.95
N GLN A 117 -11.27 -20.59 -11.26
CA GLN A 117 -11.88 -21.82 -11.81
C GLN A 117 -11.13 -23.12 -11.42
N ASN A 118 -9.86 -23.01 -11.04
CA ASN A 118 -8.98 -24.14 -10.70
C ASN A 118 -8.74 -24.29 -9.18
N LEU A 119 -9.03 -23.25 -8.39
CA LEU A 119 -8.75 -23.17 -6.97
C LEU A 119 -9.94 -22.56 -6.23
N GLY A 120 -10.33 -23.13 -5.10
CA GLY A 120 -11.49 -22.71 -4.31
C GLY A 120 -12.78 -23.48 -4.64
N THR A 121 -12.69 -24.57 -5.41
CA THR A 121 -13.83 -25.35 -5.90
C THR A 121 -13.52 -26.84 -6.06
N LEU A 122 -14.54 -27.68 -5.88
CA LEU A 122 -14.53 -29.11 -6.16
C LEU A 122 -14.93 -29.42 -7.62
N ASP A 123 -15.80 -28.59 -8.20
CA ASP A 123 -16.31 -28.72 -9.57
C ASP A 123 -16.87 -27.37 -10.04
N TYR A 124 -16.04 -26.59 -10.74
CA TYR A 124 -16.43 -25.27 -11.22
C TYR A 124 -17.57 -25.32 -12.24
N GLU A 125 -17.59 -26.34 -13.11
CA GLU A 125 -18.61 -26.46 -14.16
C GLU A 125 -20.00 -26.70 -13.56
N ALA A 126 -20.08 -27.46 -12.47
CA ALA A 126 -21.33 -27.66 -11.73
C ALA A 126 -21.72 -26.44 -10.87
N GLU A 127 -20.74 -25.67 -10.39
CA GLU A 127 -20.96 -24.49 -9.56
C GLU A 127 -21.38 -23.27 -10.37
N LYS A 128 -20.81 -23.09 -11.56
CA LYS A 128 -20.94 -21.88 -12.39
C LYS A 128 -22.39 -21.47 -12.65
N PRO A 129 -23.33 -22.36 -13.00
CA PRO A 129 -24.73 -21.96 -13.23
C PRO A 129 -25.38 -21.31 -12.00
N HIS A 130 -25.01 -21.76 -10.79
CA HIS A 130 -25.48 -21.16 -9.55
C HIS A 130 -24.85 -19.79 -9.31
N LEU A 131 -23.54 -19.65 -9.58
CA LEU A 131 -22.85 -18.35 -9.48
C LEU A 131 -23.44 -17.32 -10.45
N ASP A 132 -23.67 -17.71 -11.70
CA ASP A 132 -24.30 -16.86 -12.71
C ASP A 132 -25.71 -16.41 -12.24
N ARG A 133 -26.51 -17.34 -11.71
CA ARG A 133 -27.84 -17.01 -11.18
C ARG A 133 -27.79 -16.10 -9.95
N ILE A 134 -26.80 -16.28 -9.06
CA ILE A 134 -26.58 -15.39 -7.91
C ILE A 134 -26.28 -13.97 -8.39
N VAL A 135 -25.42 -13.80 -9.40
CA VAL A 135 -25.14 -12.47 -9.97
C VAL A 135 -26.42 -11.83 -10.48
N GLU A 136 -27.22 -12.53 -11.30
CA GLU A 136 -28.50 -12.02 -11.80
C GLU A 136 -29.44 -11.58 -10.67
N LEU A 137 -29.60 -12.44 -9.66
CA LEU A 137 -30.48 -12.17 -8.52
C LEU A 137 -30.01 -10.96 -7.69
N TYR A 138 -28.70 -10.77 -7.52
CA TYR A 138 -28.17 -9.58 -6.84
C TYR A 138 -28.45 -8.30 -7.63
N GLU A 139 -28.35 -8.32 -8.96
CA GLU A 139 -28.70 -7.16 -9.79
C GLU A 139 -30.22 -6.89 -9.79
N GLU A 140 -31.06 -7.94 -9.82
CA GLU A 140 -32.50 -7.81 -9.62
C GLU A 140 -32.81 -7.18 -8.24
N HIS A 141 -32.16 -7.68 -7.17
CA HIS A 141 -32.30 -7.14 -5.83
C HIS A 141 -31.79 -5.70 -5.72
N PHE A 142 -30.71 -5.34 -6.43
CA PHE A 142 -30.12 -4.02 -6.43
C PHE A 142 -31.10 -2.96 -6.98
N GLN A 143 -31.80 -3.28 -8.07
CA GLN A 143 -32.74 -2.40 -8.76
C GLN A 143 -34.14 -2.38 -8.15
N GLU A 144 -34.55 -3.43 -7.46
CA GLU A 144 -35.88 -3.53 -6.86
C GLU A 144 -36.05 -2.58 -5.66
N THR A 145 -37.21 -1.95 -5.54
CA THR A 145 -37.52 -0.99 -4.47
C THR A 145 -38.66 -1.46 -3.56
N ASP A 146 -39.50 -2.39 -4.02
CA ASP A 146 -40.57 -2.96 -3.20
C ASP A 146 -40.01 -3.90 -2.13
N PRO A 147 -40.21 -3.64 -0.82
CA PRO A 147 -39.61 -4.43 0.25
C PRO A 147 -40.02 -5.91 0.26
N ALA A 148 -41.26 -6.22 -0.15
CA ALA A 148 -41.73 -7.60 -0.17
C ALA A 148 -41.04 -8.36 -1.31
N ARG A 149 -40.97 -7.77 -2.50
CA ARG A 149 -40.26 -8.37 -3.64
C ARG A 149 -38.76 -8.51 -3.38
N ARG A 150 -38.12 -7.52 -2.75
CA ARG A 150 -36.70 -7.63 -2.34
C ARG A 150 -36.46 -8.82 -1.41
N ALA A 151 -37.35 -9.03 -0.44
CA ALA A 151 -37.24 -10.16 0.48
C ALA A 151 -37.40 -11.51 -0.22
N GLU A 152 -38.28 -11.60 -1.23
CA GLU A 152 -38.42 -12.79 -2.08
C GLU A 152 -37.13 -13.08 -2.85
N ILE A 153 -36.58 -12.07 -3.55
CA ILE A 153 -35.33 -12.21 -4.30
C ILE A 153 -34.18 -12.62 -3.38
N TYR A 154 -34.08 -12.03 -2.19
CA TYR A 154 -33.05 -12.40 -1.21
C TYR A 154 -33.17 -13.86 -0.73
N ALA A 155 -34.39 -14.37 -0.61
CA ALA A 155 -34.62 -15.78 -0.29
C ALA A 155 -34.16 -16.70 -1.44
N GLU A 156 -34.36 -16.30 -2.70
CA GLU A 156 -33.81 -16.99 -3.87
C GLU A 156 -32.27 -16.97 -3.87
N ILE A 157 -31.64 -15.82 -3.58
CA ILE A 157 -30.18 -15.69 -3.43
C ILE A 157 -29.65 -16.69 -2.41
N ASN A 158 -30.26 -16.77 -1.23
CA ASN A 158 -29.83 -17.70 -0.18
C ASN A 158 -29.95 -19.16 -0.64
N SER A 159 -31.02 -19.51 -1.36
CA SER A 159 -31.18 -20.86 -1.91
C SER A 159 -30.08 -21.20 -2.92
N GLU A 160 -29.82 -20.32 -3.89
CA GLU A 160 -28.77 -20.54 -4.89
C GLU A 160 -27.37 -20.54 -4.26
N ALA A 161 -27.11 -19.67 -3.28
CA ALA A 161 -25.86 -19.64 -2.53
C ALA A 161 -25.60 -20.94 -1.78
N GLN A 162 -26.63 -21.58 -1.22
CA GLN A 162 -26.50 -22.90 -0.58
C GLN A 162 -26.20 -24.01 -1.58
N LEU A 163 -26.70 -23.92 -2.81
CA LEU A 163 -26.38 -24.86 -3.88
C LEU A 163 -24.94 -24.68 -4.34
N ALA A 164 -24.51 -23.44 -4.61
CA ALA A 164 -23.13 -23.12 -4.98
C ALA A 164 -22.12 -23.54 -3.90
N ALA A 165 -22.45 -23.33 -2.62
CA ALA A 165 -21.56 -23.65 -1.49
C ALA A 165 -21.24 -25.15 -1.34
N GLN A 166 -21.99 -26.06 -1.99
CA GLN A 166 -21.67 -27.49 -2.01
C GLN A 166 -20.41 -27.81 -2.82
N TYR A 167 -20.06 -26.93 -3.76
CA TYR A 167 -18.88 -27.07 -4.61
C TYR A 167 -17.71 -26.24 -4.11
N ALA A 168 -17.96 -25.15 -3.38
CA ALA A 168 -16.90 -24.29 -2.88
C ALA A 168 -15.99 -25.01 -1.86
N VAL A 169 -14.70 -24.68 -1.88
CA VAL A 169 -13.71 -25.12 -0.89
C VAL A 169 -13.28 -23.90 -0.07
N PRO A 170 -13.91 -23.64 1.11
CA PRO A 170 -13.62 -22.45 1.87
C PRO A 170 -12.17 -22.39 2.36
N ASN A 171 -11.57 -21.20 2.25
CA ASN A 171 -10.22 -20.87 2.72
C ASN A 171 -9.13 -21.74 2.08
N GLU A 172 -9.30 -22.17 0.83
CA GLU A 172 -8.32 -23.02 0.16
C GLU A 172 -6.96 -22.33 -0.03
N ILE A 173 -6.94 -21.05 -0.44
CA ILE A 173 -5.70 -20.27 -0.59
C ILE A 173 -4.92 -20.20 0.72
N ASP A 174 -5.61 -19.89 1.83
CA ASP A 174 -5.01 -19.85 3.17
C ASP A 174 -4.42 -21.21 3.55
N LYS A 175 -5.19 -22.28 3.42
CA LYS A 175 -4.73 -23.65 3.71
C LYS A 175 -3.52 -24.04 2.85
N LEU A 176 -3.55 -23.70 1.55
CA LEU A 176 -2.48 -23.97 0.61
C LEU A 176 -1.20 -23.27 1.04
N TYR A 177 -1.24 -21.96 1.30
CA TYR A 177 -0.07 -21.21 1.77
C TYR A 177 0.43 -21.71 3.12
N ASN A 178 -0.45 -21.97 4.08
CA ASN A 178 -0.08 -22.52 5.38
C ASN A 178 0.62 -23.88 5.25
N SER A 179 0.15 -24.76 4.34
CA SER A 179 0.79 -26.05 4.07
C SER A 179 2.22 -25.91 3.48
N MET A 180 2.51 -24.78 2.82
CA MET A 180 3.83 -24.46 2.27
C MET A 180 4.75 -23.75 3.27
N GLY A 181 4.31 -23.54 4.52
CA GLY A 181 5.04 -22.79 5.53
C GLY A 181 4.86 -21.27 5.42
N GLY A 182 3.76 -20.84 4.78
CA GLY A 182 3.35 -19.45 4.68
C GLY A 182 3.08 -18.81 6.04
N GLY A 183 3.30 -17.52 6.13
CA GLY A 183 3.04 -16.72 7.31
C GLY A 183 2.73 -15.27 6.93
N GLY A 184 1.81 -14.66 7.65
CA GLY A 184 1.40 -13.28 7.38
C GLY A 184 0.59 -13.11 6.09
N LEU A 185 -0.18 -14.14 5.68
CA LEU A 185 -1.19 -13.99 4.63
C LEU A 185 -2.20 -12.94 5.09
N ASN A 186 -2.30 -11.83 4.36
CA ASN A 186 -3.22 -10.76 4.68
C ASN A 186 -3.50 -9.90 3.45
N ALA A 187 -4.48 -9.01 3.54
CA ALA A 187 -4.62 -7.89 2.64
C ALA A 187 -5.08 -6.65 3.42
N HIS A 188 -5.08 -5.52 2.74
CA HIS A 188 -5.78 -4.34 3.20
C HIS A 188 -6.15 -3.45 2.02
N THR A 189 -7.22 -2.69 2.22
CA THR A 189 -7.68 -1.64 1.32
C THR A 189 -7.68 -0.32 2.04
N TRP A 190 -7.24 0.72 1.33
CA TRP A 190 -7.29 2.11 1.77
C TRP A 190 -7.94 2.98 0.69
N TYR A 191 -7.84 4.31 0.83
CA TYR A 191 -8.36 5.25 -0.14
C TYR A 191 -7.82 5.03 -1.56
N GLU A 192 -6.52 4.75 -1.72
CA GLU A 192 -5.86 4.81 -3.02
C GLU A 192 -5.17 3.50 -3.43
N GLU A 193 -5.24 2.49 -2.58
CA GLU A 193 -4.58 1.22 -2.80
C GLU A 193 -5.32 0.05 -2.15
N THR A 194 -5.13 -1.13 -2.74
CA THR A 194 -5.41 -2.43 -2.13
C THR A 194 -4.15 -3.28 -2.27
N VAL A 195 -3.68 -3.88 -1.18
CA VAL A 195 -2.41 -4.62 -1.16
C VAL A 195 -2.60 -5.99 -0.51
N TYR A 196 -2.20 -7.03 -1.23
CA TYR A 196 -2.21 -8.43 -0.80
C TYR A 196 -0.80 -8.86 -0.41
N LYS A 197 -0.66 -9.62 0.68
CA LYS A 197 0.63 -9.86 1.32
C LYS A 197 0.79 -11.30 1.76
N ILE A 198 2.01 -11.84 1.63
CA ILE A 198 2.36 -13.18 2.10
C ILE A 198 3.86 -13.33 2.29
N GLY A 199 4.28 -13.99 3.37
CA GLY A 199 5.66 -14.44 3.58
C GLY A 199 5.81 -15.95 3.44
N LEU A 200 6.81 -16.42 2.71
CA LEU A 200 7.03 -17.84 2.40
C LEU A 200 8.51 -18.23 2.51
N PRO A 201 8.84 -19.53 2.72
CA PRO A 201 10.20 -20.02 2.54
C PRO A 201 10.71 -19.79 1.10
N SER A 202 12.00 -19.50 0.93
CA SER A 202 12.59 -19.12 -0.38
C SER A 202 12.36 -20.14 -1.49
N ASN A 203 12.32 -21.43 -1.16
CA ASN A 203 12.03 -22.49 -2.12
C ASN A 203 10.56 -22.57 -2.58
N ARG A 204 9.71 -21.59 -2.20
CA ARG A 204 8.30 -21.49 -2.59
C ARG A 204 8.00 -20.38 -3.60
N LEU A 205 9.01 -19.66 -4.07
CA LEU A 205 8.83 -18.53 -4.99
C LEU A 205 8.09 -18.92 -6.28
N GLN A 206 8.42 -20.09 -6.85
CA GLN A 206 7.76 -20.60 -8.06
C GLN A 206 6.27 -20.90 -7.83
N GLN A 207 5.92 -21.49 -6.67
CA GLN A 207 4.54 -21.80 -6.32
C GLN A 207 3.73 -20.53 -6.05
N TRP A 208 4.33 -19.57 -5.35
CA TRP A 208 3.72 -18.25 -5.13
C TRP A 208 3.44 -17.54 -6.45
N ALA A 209 4.43 -17.48 -7.35
CA ALA A 209 4.27 -16.84 -8.66
C ALA A 209 3.15 -17.52 -9.47
N ALA A 210 3.06 -18.85 -9.47
CA ALA A 210 1.99 -19.57 -10.14
C ALA A 210 0.60 -19.25 -9.56
N ILE A 211 0.44 -19.27 -8.23
CA ILE A 211 -0.84 -19.01 -7.56
C ILE A 211 -1.29 -17.56 -7.80
N GLU A 212 -0.41 -16.58 -7.57
CA GLU A 212 -0.76 -15.17 -7.70
C GLU A 212 -0.95 -14.76 -9.17
N SER A 213 -0.21 -15.35 -10.12
CA SER A 213 -0.39 -15.05 -11.54
C SER A 213 -1.77 -15.43 -12.08
N ASP A 214 -2.41 -16.43 -11.47
CA ASP A 214 -3.73 -16.95 -11.85
C ASP A 214 -4.85 -16.24 -11.07
N ARG A 215 -4.62 -15.93 -9.78
CA ARG A 215 -5.60 -15.28 -8.89
C ARG A 215 -6.04 -13.88 -9.36
N PHE A 216 -5.17 -13.17 -10.07
CA PHE A 216 -5.40 -11.79 -10.54
C PHE A 216 -5.83 -11.70 -12.02
N VAL A 217 -6.08 -12.83 -12.69
CA VAL A 217 -6.56 -12.83 -14.08
C VAL A 217 -8.03 -13.23 -14.14
N ASP A 218 -8.35 -14.42 -13.62
CA ASP A 218 -9.70 -15.00 -13.71
C ASP A 218 -10.27 -15.36 -12.32
N PRO A 219 -10.40 -14.40 -11.38
CA PRO A 219 -10.98 -14.68 -10.08
C PRO A 219 -12.45 -15.08 -10.19
N VAL A 220 -12.90 -15.91 -9.26
CA VAL A 220 -14.31 -16.30 -9.13
C VAL A 220 -14.82 -15.81 -7.78
N PHE A 221 -15.79 -14.89 -7.80
CA PHE A 221 -16.39 -14.28 -6.61
C PHE A 221 -17.44 -15.19 -5.92
N ARG A 222 -17.08 -16.46 -5.76
CA ARG A 222 -17.85 -17.44 -4.98
C ARG A 222 -17.95 -17.02 -3.52
N LEU A 223 -18.90 -17.60 -2.78
CA LEU A 223 -19.12 -17.33 -1.35
C LEU A 223 -19.43 -15.86 -1.00
N PHE A 224 -19.73 -15.02 -2.00
CA PHE A 224 -20.06 -13.61 -1.78
C PHE A 224 -21.19 -13.43 -0.76
N HIS A 225 -22.26 -14.23 -0.86
CA HIS A 225 -23.40 -14.15 0.04
C HIS A 225 -23.01 -14.32 1.52
N THR A 226 -22.11 -15.26 1.82
CA THR A 226 -21.61 -15.45 3.19
C THR A 226 -20.62 -14.38 3.61
N GLU A 227 -19.89 -13.80 2.66
CA GLU A 227 -18.90 -12.74 2.93
C GLU A 227 -19.54 -11.42 3.35
N LEU A 228 -20.79 -11.18 2.94
CA LEU A 228 -21.55 -9.99 3.38
C LEU A 228 -21.61 -9.89 4.90
N GLU A 229 -21.87 -11.00 5.59
CA GLU A 229 -21.95 -11.03 7.05
C GLU A 229 -20.61 -10.72 7.71
N THR A 230 -19.50 -11.19 7.13
CA THR A 230 -18.15 -10.88 7.60
C THR A 230 -17.87 -9.38 7.47
N VAL A 231 -18.15 -8.78 6.32
CA VAL A 231 -17.95 -7.33 6.11
C VAL A 231 -18.90 -6.49 6.96
N TYR A 232 -20.14 -6.93 7.20
CA TYR A 232 -21.04 -6.26 8.14
C TYR A 232 -20.52 -6.30 9.57
N GLU A 233 -19.98 -7.43 10.01
CA GLU A 233 -19.39 -7.54 11.34
C GLU A 233 -18.19 -6.59 11.47
N GLU A 234 -17.36 -6.47 10.44
CA GLU A 234 -16.29 -5.48 10.42
C GLU A 234 -16.81 -4.04 10.46
N LYS A 235 -17.89 -3.74 9.72
CA LYS A 235 -18.56 -2.44 9.81
C LYS A 235 -19.06 -2.18 11.23
N ASN A 236 -19.72 -3.14 11.87
CA ASN A 236 -20.21 -3.01 13.25
C ASN A 236 -19.05 -2.75 14.21
N ARG A 237 -17.94 -3.48 14.08
CA ARG A 237 -16.72 -3.24 14.87
C ARG A 237 -16.15 -1.84 14.69
N THR A 238 -16.33 -1.22 13.51
CA THR A 238 -15.93 0.19 13.32
C THR A 238 -16.86 1.18 13.98
N LEU A 239 -18.17 0.89 14.00
CA LEU A 239 -19.18 1.69 14.69
C LEU A 239 -19.05 1.55 16.21
N ASP A 240 -18.48 0.45 16.69
CA ASP A 240 -18.15 0.21 18.08
C ASP A 240 -16.73 0.69 18.46
N ASN A 241 -16.07 1.50 17.62
CA ASN A 241 -14.74 2.05 17.89
C ASN A 241 -14.75 3.58 17.90
N GLY A 242 -14.67 4.19 19.08
CA GLY A 242 -14.73 5.65 19.25
C GLY A 242 -13.71 6.42 18.41
N SER A 243 -12.46 5.95 18.31
CA SER A 243 -11.43 6.61 17.49
C SER A 243 -11.73 6.57 15.99
N ARG A 244 -12.28 5.46 15.47
CA ARG A 244 -12.71 5.37 14.07
C ARG A 244 -13.91 6.28 13.77
N ILE A 245 -14.86 6.36 14.70
CA ILE A 245 -16.01 7.25 14.57
C ILE A 245 -15.57 8.73 14.53
N ILE A 246 -14.68 9.13 15.43
CA ILE A 246 -14.14 10.50 15.45
C ILE A 246 -13.33 10.76 14.17
N GLY A 247 -12.52 9.80 13.72
CA GLY A 247 -11.75 9.89 12.48
C GLY A 247 -12.64 10.11 11.25
N ALA A 248 -13.70 9.31 11.08
CA ALA A 248 -14.66 9.47 9.99
C ALA A 248 -15.35 10.85 10.03
N ALA A 249 -15.76 11.29 11.23
CA ALA A 249 -16.32 12.62 11.42
C ALA A 249 -15.33 13.74 11.08
N LEU A 250 -14.04 13.53 11.34
CA LEU A 250 -12.98 14.49 11.02
C LEU A 250 -12.70 14.53 9.52
N ASP A 251 -12.68 13.39 8.85
CA ASP A 251 -12.52 13.29 7.39
C ASP A 251 -13.68 13.98 6.65
N GLU A 252 -14.93 13.80 7.09
CA GLU A 252 -16.09 14.55 6.59
C GLU A 252 -15.98 16.08 6.81
N LEU A 253 -15.27 16.50 7.87
CA LEU A 253 -15.00 17.92 8.10
C LEU A 253 -13.89 18.44 7.17
N LEU A 254 -12.85 17.64 6.98
CA LEU A 254 -11.71 17.97 6.14
C LEU A 254 -12.00 17.88 4.65
N TYR A 255 -12.93 17.04 4.21
CA TYR A 255 -13.13 16.72 2.80
C TYR A 255 -14.63 16.68 2.48
N LYS A 256 -15.15 17.77 1.92
CA LYS A 256 -16.59 17.99 1.68
C LYS A 256 -17.09 17.39 0.37
N VAL A 257 -16.19 17.22 -0.60
CA VAL A 257 -16.51 16.76 -1.95
C VAL A 257 -15.61 15.62 -2.40
N HIS A 258 -14.44 15.49 -1.79
CA HIS A 258 -13.45 14.46 -2.09
C HIS A 258 -13.84 13.11 -1.47
N PRO A 259 -13.64 11.98 -2.17
CA PRO A 259 -13.93 10.64 -1.65
C PRO A 259 -13.31 10.33 -0.28
N TYR A 260 -12.18 10.94 0.07
CA TYR A 260 -11.55 10.78 1.39
C TYR A 260 -12.51 11.08 2.55
N GLY A 261 -13.45 12.02 2.40
CA GLY A 261 -14.47 12.30 3.41
C GLY A 261 -15.88 11.83 3.04
N GLN A 262 -16.10 11.41 1.79
CA GLN A 262 -17.44 11.08 1.26
C GLN A 262 -17.64 9.57 1.02
N GLN A 263 -16.56 8.81 0.84
CA GLN A 263 -16.58 7.39 0.48
C GLN A 263 -15.78 6.58 1.51
N PRO A 264 -16.43 6.12 2.61
CA PRO A 264 -15.73 5.34 3.62
C PRO A 264 -15.26 4.02 3.04
N THR A 265 -14.02 3.62 3.34
CA THR A 265 -13.39 2.43 2.75
C THR A 265 -14.14 1.13 2.97
N ILE A 266 -14.72 0.94 4.16
CA ILE A 266 -15.53 -0.23 4.46
C ILE A 266 -16.92 -0.14 3.81
N GLY A 267 -17.38 1.06 3.44
CA GLY A 267 -18.72 1.31 2.92
C GLY A 267 -19.70 1.89 3.95
N THR A 268 -20.83 2.37 3.44
CA THR A 268 -21.98 2.79 4.26
C THR A 268 -22.89 1.60 4.53
N VAL A 269 -23.64 1.61 5.64
CA VAL A 269 -24.57 0.51 5.97
C VAL A 269 -25.56 0.26 4.83
N ASP A 270 -26.03 1.33 4.18
CA ASP A 270 -27.02 1.23 3.12
C ASP A 270 -26.43 0.60 1.85
N HIS A 271 -25.23 1.02 1.42
CA HIS A 271 -24.56 0.43 0.26
C HIS A 271 -24.19 -1.03 0.50
N LEU A 272 -23.67 -1.36 1.68
CA LEU A 272 -23.33 -2.74 2.00
C LEU A 272 -24.57 -3.65 2.03
N LYS A 273 -25.75 -3.13 2.40
CA LYS A 273 -27.06 -3.84 2.36
C LYS A 273 -27.65 -4.00 0.97
N ASN A 274 -27.14 -3.27 -0.01
CA ASN A 274 -27.59 -3.32 -1.38
C ASN A 274 -26.40 -3.39 -2.35
N PRO A 275 -25.60 -4.46 -2.31
CA PRO A 275 -24.41 -4.55 -3.15
C PRO A 275 -24.77 -4.99 -4.58
N SER A 276 -23.88 -4.67 -5.53
CA SER A 276 -23.93 -5.14 -6.93
C SER A 276 -22.67 -5.95 -7.23
N LEU A 277 -22.84 -7.21 -7.64
CA LEU A 277 -21.73 -8.06 -8.07
C LEU A 277 -21.17 -7.61 -9.43
N VAL A 278 -22.02 -7.01 -10.27
CA VAL A 278 -21.59 -6.41 -11.54
C VAL A 278 -20.68 -5.21 -11.29
N TYR A 279 -20.99 -4.35 -10.32
CA TYR A 279 -20.09 -3.24 -9.97
C TYR A 279 -18.73 -3.76 -9.47
N ILE A 280 -18.71 -4.83 -8.67
CA ILE A 280 -17.46 -5.45 -8.19
C ILE A 280 -16.63 -6.01 -9.35
N GLN A 281 -17.26 -6.72 -10.29
CA GLN A 281 -16.60 -7.22 -11.49
C GLN A 281 -16.05 -6.07 -12.35
N ASN A 282 -16.86 -5.04 -12.59
CA ASN A 282 -16.43 -3.88 -13.36
C ASN A 282 -15.25 -3.16 -12.70
N TYR A 283 -15.25 -3.06 -11.37
CA TYR A 283 -14.13 -2.49 -10.61
C TYR A 283 -12.85 -3.30 -10.82
N PHE A 284 -12.92 -4.63 -10.69
CA PHE A 284 -11.80 -5.52 -10.97
C PHE A 284 -11.30 -5.34 -12.41
N ASP A 285 -12.17 -5.46 -13.40
CA ASP A 285 -11.83 -5.39 -14.82
C ASP A 285 -11.18 -4.06 -15.23
N THR A 286 -11.54 -2.99 -14.54
CA THR A 286 -11.07 -1.62 -14.79
C THR A 286 -9.72 -1.34 -14.13
N TYR A 287 -9.54 -1.75 -12.88
CA TYR A 287 -8.43 -1.28 -12.05
C TYR A 287 -7.36 -2.33 -11.75
N TYR A 288 -7.69 -3.62 -11.83
CA TYR A 288 -6.76 -4.73 -11.56
C TYR A 288 -6.07 -5.15 -12.87
N VAL A 289 -5.30 -4.22 -13.42
CA VAL A 289 -4.57 -4.37 -14.70
C VAL A 289 -3.07 -4.15 -14.46
N PRO A 290 -2.16 -4.84 -15.18
CA PRO A 290 -0.73 -4.86 -14.86
C PRO A 290 -0.11 -3.46 -14.79
N ASN A 291 -0.46 -2.56 -15.71
CA ASN A 291 0.03 -1.18 -15.73
C ASN A 291 -0.52 -0.29 -14.59
N ASN A 292 -1.44 -0.80 -13.77
CA ASN A 292 -1.93 -0.16 -12.55
C ASN A 292 -1.43 -0.83 -11.26
N MET A 293 -0.52 -1.80 -11.37
CA MET A 293 -0.12 -2.66 -10.26
C MET A 293 1.40 -2.62 -10.03
N GLY A 294 1.79 -3.05 -8.83
CA GLY A 294 3.18 -3.27 -8.46
C GLY A 294 3.35 -4.54 -7.64
N ILE A 295 4.44 -5.28 -7.88
CA ILE A 295 4.85 -6.43 -7.08
C ILE A 295 6.12 -6.05 -6.31
N PHE A 296 6.11 -6.25 -5.00
CA PHE A 296 7.23 -5.95 -4.10
C PHE A 296 7.69 -7.26 -3.46
N ILE A 297 8.96 -7.63 -3.62
CA ILE A 297 9.52 -8.85 -3.04
C ILE A 297 10.82 -8.51 -2.29
N SER A 298 10.89 -8.93 -1.03
CA SER A 298 12.05 -8.75 -0.16
C SER A 298 12.42 -10.03 0.56
N GLY A 299 13.69 -10.43 0.55
CA GLY A 299 14.19 -11.56 1.33
C GLY A 299 15.24 -12.39 0.61
N ASP A 300 15.37 -13.66 0.98
CA ASP A 300 16.37 -14.58 0.45
C ASP A 300 15.95 -15.07 -0.95
N ILE A 301 16.24 -14.22 -1.95
CA ILE A 301 15.94 -14.41 -3.37
C ILE A 301 17.17 -14.05 -4.21
N ASP A 302 17.33 -14.67 -5.38
CA ASP A 302 18.19 -14.13 -6.43
C ASP A 302 17.35 -13.16 -7.29
N PRO A 303 17.69 -11.85 -7.37
CA PRO A 303 16.89 -10.88 -8.11
C PRO A 303 16.77 -11.19 -9.61
N SER A 304 17.79 -11.79 -10.22
CA SER A 304 17.82 -12.09 -11.66
C SER A 304 16.92 -13.27 -11.99
N GLU A 305 16.96 -14.34 -11.18
CA GLU A 305 16.06 -15.48 -11.30
C GLU A 305 14.61 -15.08 -10.97
N THR A 306 14.43 -14.21 -9.97
CA THR A 306 13.11 -13.74 -9.55
C THR A 306 12.43 -12.92 -10.64
N ILE A 307 13.11 -11.94 -11.23
CA ILE A 307 12.50 -11.13 -12.30
C ILE A 307 12.19 -11.98 -13.54
N ALA A 308 13.03 -12.95 -13.88
CA ALA A 308 12.77 -13.86 -15.00
C ALA A 308 11.52 -14.72 -14.77
N LEU A 309 11.35 -15.27 -13.57
CA LEU A 309 10.15 -16.02 -13.18
C LEU A 309 8.90 -15.14 -13.20
N ILE A 310 8.99 -13.92 -12.67
CA ILE A 310 7.87 -12.97 -12.68
C ILE A 310 7.48 -12.60 -14.11
N ALA A 311 8.45 -12.30 -14.97
CA ALA A 311 8.19 -12.02 -16.37
C ALA A 311 7.53 -13.21 -17.09
N GLU A 312 7.95 -14.44 -16.80
CA GLU A 312 7.32 -15.66 -17.32
C GLU A 312 5.85 -15.79 -16.87
N LYS A 313 5.56 -15.57 -15.58
CA LYS A 313 4.22 -15.83 -15.00
C LYS A 313 3.23 -14.70 -15.18
N PHE A 314 3.68 -13.46 -15.12
CA PHE A 314 2.83 -12.26 -15.11
C PHE A 314 2.88 -11.49 -16.44
N GLY A 315 3.82 -11.82 -17.33
CA GLY A 315 4.03 -11.10 -18.59
C GLY A 315 2.88 -11.24 -19.60
N GLU A 316 2.05 -12.28 -19.48
CA GLU A 316 0.90 -12.50 -20.36
C GLU A 316 -0.34 -11.68 -19.98
N TRP A 317 -0.31 -11.00 -18.83
CA TRP A 317 -1.44 -10.15 -18.41
C TRP A 317 -1.66 -8.99 -19.38
N GLU A 318 -2.92 -8.69 -19.66
CA GLU A 318 -3.31 -7.64 -20.60
C GLU A 318 -3.33 -6.26 -19.93
N SER A 319 -2.47 -5.37 -20.42
CA SER A 319 -2.51 -3.94 -20.09
C SER A 319 -3.79 -3.30 -20.61
N LYS A 320 -4.40 -2.39 -19.82
CA LYS A 320 -5.60 -1.64 -20.24
C LYS A 320 -5.50 -0.18 -19.83
N ALA A 321 -6.27 0.67 -20.49
CA ALA A 321 -6.41 2.06 -20.06
C ALA A 321 -7.08 2.13 -18.69
N VAL A 322 -6.43 2.78 -17.73
CA VAL A 322 -6.99 3.05 -16.40
C VAL A 322 -7.66 4.42 -16.45
N PRO A 323 -8.95 4.53 -16.06
CA PRO A 323 -9.62 5.82 -16.06
C PRO A 323 -9.07 6.72 -14.97
N GLU A 324 -8.83 7.98 -15.31
CA GLU A 324 -8.58 9.03 -14.33
C GLU A 324 -9.86 9.31 -13.54
N VAL A 325 -9.75 9.43 -12.22
CA VAL A 325 -10.85 9.78 -11.32
C VAL A 325 -10.63 11.18 -10.74
N GLY A 326 -11.71 11.95 -10.59
CA GLY A 326 -11.64 13.36 -10.24
C GLY A 326 -11.47 14.27 -11.47
N PRO A 327 -10.86 15.47 -11.34
CA PRO A 327 -10.33 16.05 -10.11
C PRO A 327 -11.45 16.48 -9.16
N TRP A 328 -11.20 16.36 -7.86
CA TRP A 328 -12.05 16.98 -6.84
C TRP A 328 -11.37 18.25 -6.35
N GLN A 329 -12.08 19.37 -6.43
CA GLN A 329 -11.59 20.63 -5.88
C GLN A 329 -12.28 20.89 -4.55
N GLU A 330 -11.57 20.64 -3.46
CA GLU A 330 -12.08 20.95 -2.14
C GLU A 330 -12.24 22.46 -1.92
N PRO A 331 -13.37 22.93 -1.37
CA PRO A 331 -13.51 24.32 -0.94
C PRO A 331 -12.47 24.65 0.14
N ALA A 332 -12.06 25.92 0.19
CA ALA A 332 -11.21 26.41 1.27
C ALA A 332 -11.93 26.25 2.61
N LEU A 333 -11.22 25.72 3.61
CA LEU A 333 -11.73 25.60 4.97
C LEU A 333 -12.15 26.98 5.51
N GLN A 334 -13.37 27.08 6.05
CA GLN A 334 -13.93 28.34 6.55
C GLN A 334 -13.81 28.41 8.07
N GLY A 335 -12.67 28.92 8.55
CA GLY A 335 -12.40 29.02 9.98
C GLY A 335 -12.40 27.65 10.67
N ALA A 336 -12.80 27.60 11.94
CA ALA A 336 -12.83 26.37 12.72
C ALA A 336 -14.23 25.74 12.72
N GLU A 337 -14.37 24.64 11.99
CA GLU A 337 -15.54 23.76 12.05
C GLU A 337 -15.40 22.78 13.24
N ARG A 338 -16.52 22.40 13.85
CA ARG A 338 -16.55 21.48 15.00
C ARG A 338 -17.72 20.51 14.86
N ARG A 339 -17.48 19.26 15.23
CA ARG A 339 -18.50 18.23 15.37
C ARG A 339 -18.25 17.48 16.67
N THR A 340 -19.31 17.23 17.43
CA THR A 340 -19.28 16.37 18.61
C THR A 340 -19.92 15.05 18.23
N VAL A 341 -19.22 13.94 18.46
CA VAL A 341 -19.78 12.60 18.30
C VAL A 341 -19.94 11.97 19.67
N GLN A 342 -21.05 11.25 19.86
CA GLN A 342 -21.38 10.58 21.11
C GLN A 342 -21.02 9.10 21.00
N TYR A 343 -20.21 8.60 21.92
CA TYR A 343 -19.80 7.21 22.00
C TYR A 343 -19.58 6.81 23.46
N PRO A 344 -20.01 5.62 23.92
CA PRO A 344 -19.73 5.15 25.28
C PRO A 344 -18.25 4.79 25.48
N GLY A 345 -17.41 5.77 25.82
CA GLY A 345 -15.97 5.60 26.02
C GLY A 345 -15.31 6.79 26.72
N GLU A 346 -13.98 6.81 26.73
CA GLU A 346 -13.20 7.95 27.22
C GLU A 346 -13.44 9.17 26.32
N GLU A 347 -13.51 10.35 26.92
CA GLU A 347 -13.59 11.59 26.15
C GLU A 347 -12.30 11.77 25.33
N GLN A 348 -12.43 12.33 24.14
CA GLN A 348 -11.30 12.58 23.26
C GLN A 348 -11.57 13.83 22.41
N VAL A 349 -10.54 14.64 22.20
CA VAL A 349 -10.53 15.71 21.22
C VAL A 349 -9.60 15.36 20.07
N GLN A 350 -10.05 15.61 18.84
CA GLN A 350 -9.20 15.60 17.65
C GLN A 350 -9.32 16.94 16.93
N LEU A 351 -8.19 17.42 16.43
CA LEU A 351 -8.09 18.59 15.57
C LEU A 351 -7.34 18.15 14.31
N ALA A 352 -7.74 18.68 13.15
CA ALA A 352 -6.95 18.49 11.95
C ALA A 352 -6.93 19.73 11.06
N PHE A 353 -5.87 19.83 10.28
CA PHE A 353 -5.65 20.82 9.26
C PHE A 353 -5.46 20.11 7.93
N ARG A 354 -6.06 20.62 6.84
CA ARG A 354 -5.74 20.13 5.49
C ARG A 354 -4.37 20.67 5.08
N THR A 355 -3.49 19.80 4.58
CA THR A 355 -2.11 20.11 4.20
C THR A 355 -1.84 19.70 2.74
N ALA A 356 -0.57 19.75 2.33
CA ALA A 356 -0.15 19.45 0.98
C ALA A 356 -0.19 17.93 0.67
N PRO A 357 -0.46 17.55 -0.59
CA PRO A 357 -0.47 16.14 -1.00
C PRO A 357 0.90 15.47 -0.92
N ASN A 358 0.90 14.14 -1.06
CA ASN A 358 2.08 13.28 -1.02
C ASN A 358 3.19 13.66 -2.01
N GLY A 359 2.84 14.18 -3.20
CA GLY A 359 3.81 14.62 -4.21
C GLY A 359 4.34 16.04 -4.05
N SER A 360 3.94 16.76 -2.99
CA SER A 360 4.37 18.16 -2.77
C SER A 360 5.82 18.26 -2.32
N SER A 361 6.52 19.32 -2.76
CA SER A 361 7.84 19.70 -2.24
C SER A 361 7.83 20.11 -0.76
N ASP A 362 6.65 20.36 -0.20
CA ASP A 362 6.48 20.72 1.22
C ASP A 362 6.38 19.48 2.14
N LYS A 363 6.33 18.26 1.59
CA LYS A 363 6.14 17.03 2.37
C LYS A 363 7.20 16.87 3.46
N GLU A 364 8.48 17.04 3.13
CA GLU A 364 9.59 16.92 4.08
C GLU A 364 9.49 17.99 5.17
N ALA A 365 9.08 19.21 4.82
CA ALA A 365 8.87 20.28 5.79
C ALA A 365 7.69 19.98 6.75
N LEU A 366 6.61 19.36 6.25
CA LEU A 366 5.48 18.90 7.05
C LEU A 366 5.86 17.74 7.99
N ILE A 367 6.71 16.81 7.55
CA ILE A 367 7.27 15.76 8.42
C ILE A 367 8.11 16.41 9.55
N LEU A 368 8.96 17.37 9.22
CA LEU A 368 9.75 18.09 10.22
C LEU A 368 8.87 18.88 11.20
N LEU A 369 7.79 19.50 10.72
CA LEU A 369 6.80 20.17 11.56
C LEU A 369 6.19 19.17 12.56
N ASP A 370 5.75 18.01 12.08
CA ASP A 370 5.21 16.96 12.95
C ASP A 370 6.23 16.51 13.99
N MET A 371 7.49 16.25 13.60
CA MET A 371 8.56 15.86 14.55
C MET A 371 8.85 16.93 15.62
N ILE A 372 8.61 18.21 15.33
CA ILE A 372 8.70 19.29 16.32
C ILE A 372 7.50 19.24 17.29
N LEU A 373 6.30 18.92 16.79
CA LEU A 373 5.09 18.80 17.59
C LEU A 373 5.14 17.54 18.47
N ASP A 374 5.42 16.38 17.89
CA ASP A 374 5.46 15.08 18.52
C ASP A 374 6.55 14.20 17.89
N ASN A 375 7.53 13.79 18.69
CA ASN A 375 8.53 12.79 18.30
C ASN A 375 8.68 11.69 19.37
N ARG A 376 7.63 11.54 20.19
CA ARG A 376 7.56 10.60 21.33
C ARG A 376 8.57 10.85 22.46
N THR A 377 9.48 11.82 22.31
CA THR A 377 10.55 12.08 23.27
C THR A 377 10.51 13.51 23.78
N ALA A 378 10.78 14.49 22.92
CA ALA A 378 10.98 15.89 23.28
C ALA A 378 10.23 16.87 22.35
N GLY A 379 9.25 16.40 21.58
CA GLY A 379 8.33 17.26 20.85
C GLY A 379 7.51 18.14 21.80
N LEU A 380 6.96 19.25 21.29
CA LEU A 380 6.20 20.21 22.10
C LEU A 380 5.03 19.58 22.85
N ILE A 381 4.29 18.64 22.23
CA ILE A 381 3.21 17.89 22.87
C ILE A 381 3.78 16.96 23.95
N ASN A 382 4.91 16.29 23.68
CA ASN A 382 5.52 15.39 24.64
C ASN A 382 5.97 16.14 25.91
N LEU A 383 6.69 17.25 25.75
CA LEU A 383 7.24 18.03 26.86
C LEU A 383 6.15 18.79 27.64
N ASN A 384 5.18 19.38 26.94
CA ASN A 384 4.24 20.31 27.57
C ASN A 384 2.95 19.63 28.05
N LEU A 385 2.53 18.51 27.45
CA LEU A 385 1.29 17.82 27.81
C LEU A 385 1.57 16.46 28.46
N ASN A 386 2.23 15.55 27.75
CA ASN A 386 2.38 14.15 28.19
C ASN A 386 3.30 14.02 29.42
N GLN A 387 4.52 14.59 29.38
CA GLN A 387 5.48 14.49 30.48
C GLN A 387 5.05 15.28 31.72
N GLN A 388 4.34 16.39 31.53
CA GLN A 388 3.70 17.11 32.63
C GLN A 388 2.44 16.41 33.15
N GLN A 389 2.02 15.33 32.50
CA GLN A 389 0.81 14.58 32.82
C GLN A 389 -0.41 15.52 32.89
N LEU A 390 -0.55 16.45 31.95
CA LEU A 390 -1.75 17.30 31.84
C LEU A 390 -2.89 16.61 31.09
N VAL A 391 -2.57 15.55 30.36
CA VAL A 391 -3.48 14.68 29.61
C VAL A 391 -3.15 13.23 29.94
N SER A 392 -4.07 12.30 29.64
CA SER A 392 -3.75 10.86 29.65
C SER A 392 -2.80 10.53 28.50
N GLN A 393 -3.13 11.04 27.30
CA GLN A 393 -2.29 10.94 26.11
C GLN A 393 -2.62 12.08 25.14
N ALA A 394 -1.62 12.60 24.45
CA ALA A 394 -1.79 13.44 23.28
C ALA A 394 -0.69 13.14 22.25
N GLY A 395 -0.97 13.47 21.00
CA GLY A 395 0.01 13.30 19.94
C GLY A 395 -0.38 14.03 18.66
N SER A 396 0.51 13.95 17.69
CA SER A 396 0.30 14.46 16.34
C SER A 396 0.77 13.46 15.29
N SER A 397 0.17 13.53 14.10
CA SER A 397 0.62 12.77 12.95
C SER A 397 0.24 13.46 11.65
N PRO A 398 1.11 13.48 10.63
CA PRO A 398 0.75 13.86 9.29
C PRO A 398 0.15 12.66 8.54
N MET A 399 -0.74 12.93 7.60
CA MET A 399 -1.20 11.99 6.60
C MET A 399 -0.95 12.58 5.22
N PHE A 400 -0.34 11.79 4.33
CA PHE A 400 -0.01 12.22 2.98
C PHE A 400 -0.71 11.30 1.98
N LEU A 401 -1.86 11.74 1.46
CA LEU A 401 -2.54 11.08 0.35
C LEU A 401 -2.23 11.81 -0.96
N ASN A 402 -2.48 11.20 -2.11
CA ASN A 402 -2.02 11.73 -3.40
C ASN A 402 -2.69 13.06 -3.78
N ASP A 403 -3.96 13.27 -3.42
CA ASP A 403 -4.68 14.51 -3.79
C ASP A 403 -4.62 15.58 -2.69
N TYR A 404 -4.58 15.16 -1.43
CA TYR A 404 -4.52 16.04 -0.27
C TYR A 404 -3.77 15.40 0.90
N GLY A 405 -3.12 16.21 1.72
CA GLY A 405 -2.62 15.78 3.03
C GLY A 405 -3.50 16.29 4.17
N SER A 406 -3.22 15.81 5.38
CA SER A 406 -3.71 16.39 6.62
C SER A 406 -2.65 16.34 7.73
N GLN A 407 -2.77 17.24 8.71
CA GLN A 407 -2.05 17.18 9.97
C GLN A 407 -3.07 17.03 11.08
N SER A 408 -3.04 15.88 11.76
CA SER A 408 -3.97 15.57 12.84
C SER A 408 -3.28 15.66 14.20
N LEU A 409 -4.01 16.18 15.18
CA LEU A 409 -3.62 16.25 16.58
C LEU A 409 -4.73 15.60 17.39
N PHE A 410 -4.37 14.84 18.42
CA PHE A 410 -5.34 14.28 19.35
C PHE A 410 -4.93 14.51 20.80
N GLY A 411 -5.93 14.53 21.68
CA GLY A 411 -5.74 14.58 23.11
C GLY A 411 -6.85 13.80 23.82
N VAL A 412 -6.47 13.03 24.82
CA VAL A 412 -7.34 12.31 25.74
C VAL A 412 -7.14 12.95 27.12
N PRO A 413 -8.15 13.67 27.65
CA PRO A 413 -8.07 14.26 28.98
C PRO A 413 -7.86 13.19 30.06
N LYS A 414 -7.45 13.62 31.24
CA LYS A 414 -7.50 12.75 32.41
C LYS A 414 -8.94 12.57 32.86
N GLN A 415 -9.22 11.46 33.54
CA GLN A 415 -10.53 11.24 34.16
C GLN A 415 -10.90 12.45 35.05
N ASP A 416 -12.12 12.97 34.86
CA ASP A 416 -12.69 14.14 35.55
C ASP A 416 -12.09 15.52 35.19
N GLN A 417 -11.45 15.68 34.01
CA GLN A 417 -10.93 16.96 33.50
C GLN A 417 -11.54 17.43 32.18
#